data_AF-A0A7V6C7Q4-F1
#
_entry.id   AF-A0A7V6C7Q4-F1
#
_cell.length_a   1.000
_cell.length_b   1.000
_cell.length_c   1.000
_cell.angle_alpha   90.00
_cell.angle_beta   90.00
_cell.angle_gamma   90.00
#
_symmetry.space_group_name_H-M   'P 1'
#
loop_
_entity.id
_entity.type
_entity.pdbx_description
1 polymer ?
#
loop_
_entity_poly.entity_id
_entity_poly.type
_entity_poly.pdbx_seq_one_letter_code
_entity_poly.pdbx_strand_id
1 'polypeptide(L)'
;MSGGQRRCWIISLKTVPGYTVMRADAQGRPRARTGDMKRFAFLLAAFMMLVSSSLSAADEVTLSLDRTEATTADSVKMTVGISVSGHSGSPVIQGITDFHISPGGTSTNIEFVNGRMSKRTDYIYYIQPVKPGTYHIGPAEVRIGGRAYRSNTVELLVSKASDAAGQPPEQVFLKAEVSKKRSYVQEPLIYLLKLYRRLEVGNLSLNLPEISDLNFRKLGDPLEYQSNYAGQQYNVLELRYEIVAEHAGKYTIEGASMGMTVYEPRTSRTRSPFSDPFFMFSSGRPAKFTSDAIELEIVPLPTEGRPDDFSSLVGTYEIASSVEPAGIAWGESASLTVTLSGAGNVTCMPDIELPGIKQVKVYADQPVLETRPTARGFEGTKTMKWALVPQAEGTFVIPSVKVNFFDSAQDRYRTISTEPQVLTVSPRLEPAPDTAGDAGLSGKAGPVKSRVEELGRDILPNHTSMKDLSGGLYRTPKGMFFWLWVLLPPLAYAAAALVMRFHKRSHEQLSRIRSRGALKVFVKRCRHKEMNAVELIDALEEYFNSRFVLSLGTLTPDEAGKILKKRGVSQDTCLEMMDALAMLHDAVYTGRGEKRLDLGDDLVRILKKAEKEFG
;
A
#
# COMPACT_ATOMS: atom_id res chain seq x y z
N MET A 1 12.79 46.32 104.37
CA MET A 1 12.09 45.56 105.43
C MET A 1 12.25 44.08 105.12
N SER A 2 12.98 43.38 106.01
CA SER A 2 12.96 41.93 106.37
C SER A 2 12.41 40.92 105.35
N GLY A 3 13.08 39.83 104.93
CA GLY A 3 14.18 39.04 105.50
C GLY A 3 13.86 37.54 105.25
N GLY A 4 14.78 36.60 105.01
CA GLY A 4 16.23 36.65 104.95
C GLY A 4 16.87 35.29 104.58
N GLN A 5 18.17 35.38 104.30
CA GLN A 5 19.25 34.43 104.62
C GLN A 5 19.24 32.98 104.05
N ARG A 6 20.19 32.68 103.15
CA ARG A 6 21.60 32.23 103.42
C ARG A 6 22.11 31.15 102.43
N ARG A 7 23.39 31.34 102.05
CA ARG A 7 24.44 30.38 101.62
C ARG A 7 24.61 30.01 100.13
N CYS A 8 25.61 30.69 99.56
CA CYS A 8 26.58 30.30 98.53
C CYS A 8 27.64 29.32 99.16
N TRP A 9 28.34 28.37 98.49
CA TRP A 9 29.48 28.52 97.56
C TRP A 9 29.92 27.13 97.00
N ILE A 10 30.30 27.09 95.71
CA ILE A 10 31.49 26.52 95.02
C ILE A 10 32.05 25.10 95.38
N ILE A 11 32.36 24.27 94.36
CA ILE A 11 33.70 23.72 93.95
C ILE A 11 33.61 22.44 93.09
N SER A 12 34.48 22.46 92.07
CA SER A 12 34.95 21.53 91.05
C SER A 12 35.30 20.06 91.40
N LEU A 13 35.44 19.26 90.32
CA LEU A 13 36.25 18.04 90.09
C LEU A 13 35.81 16.68 90.66
N LYS A 14 35.56 15.70 89.76
CA LYS A 14 36.33 14.44 89.68
C LYS A 14 36.00 13.55 88.47
N THR A 15 37.06 12.95 87.96
CA THR A 15 37.23 12.05 86.83
C THR A 15 37.28 10.56 87.26
N VAL A 16 36.77 9.66 86.38
CA VAL A 16 37.34 8.31 86.00
C VAL A 16 37.10 7.13 86.99
N PRO A 17 37.08 5.82 86.59
CA PRO A 17 36.40 5.07 85.50
C PRO A 17 35.82 3.69 85.96
N GLY A 18 35.28 2.86 85.06
CA GLY A 18 35.10 1.41 85.31
C GLY A 18 34.18 0.67 84.32
N TYR A 19 34.74 -0.29 83.58
CA TYR A 19 34.09 -1.15 82.58
C TYR A 19 33.14 -2.21 83.17
N THR A 20 32.14 -2.66 82.38
CA THR A 20 31.91 -4.08 81.92
C THR A 20 30.42 -4.46 81.77
N VAL A 21 29.97 -4.49 80.49
CA VAL A 21 29.23 -5.59 79.79
C VAL A 21 27.70 -5.84 79.95
N MET A 22 27.08 -5.88 78.75
CA MET A 22 25.91 -6.61 78.18
C MET A 22 24.42 -6.29 78.48
N ARG A 23 23.77 -5.95 77.35
CA ARG A 23 22.54 -6.52 76.72
C ARG A 23 21.17 -5.84 76.86
N ALA A 24 20.61 -5.59 75.66
CA ALA A 24 19.27 -5.91 75.16
C ALA A 24 18.13 -4.87 75.20
N ASP A 25 17.64 -4.62 73.96
CA ASP A 25 16.27 -4.38 73.48
C ASP A 25 15.52 -3.09 73.83
N ALA A 26 14.57 -2.59 73.03
CA ALA A 26 14.31 -2.48 71.59
C ALA A 26 12.95 -1.76 71.50
N GLN A 27 12.88 -0.66 70.76
CA GLN A 27 11.72 0.23 70.67
C GLN A 27 10.60 -0.34 69.78
N GLY A 28 9.34 -0.12 70.19
CA GLY A 28 8.14 -0.55 69.44
C GLY A 28 7.69 0.41 68.33
N ARG A 29 6.73 -0.06 67.49
CA ARG A 29 5.71 0.69 66.71
C ARG A 29 4.73 -0.27 65.99
N PRO A 30 3.55 0.19 65.51
CA PRO A 30 2.26 -0.51 65.65
C PRO A 30 1.79 -1.38 64.46
N ARG A 31 0.78 -2.21 64.76
CA ARG A 31 0.11 -3.24 63.93
C ARG A 31 -0.61 -2.72 62.68
N ALA A 32 -0.40 -3.42 61.56
CA ALA A 32 -1.16 -3.30 60.31
C ALA A 32 -2.52 -4.03 60.37
N ARG A 33 -3.58 -3.42 59.82
CA ARG A 33 -4.90 -4.04 59.58
C ARG A 33 -4.84 -4.86 58.28
N THR A 34 -4.92 -6.17 58.42
CA THR A 34 -4.72 -7.21 57.38
C THR A 34 -5.95 -7.51 56.51
N GLY A 35 -7.04 -6.74 56.63
CA GLY A 35 -8.33 -7.01 55.96
C GLY A 35 -8.49 -6.35 54.58
N ASP A 36 -8.19 -5.05 54.47
CA ASP A 36 -8.43 -4.29 53.24
C ASP A 36 -7.43 -4.63 52.12
N MET A 37 -6.22 -5.08 52.51
CA MET A 37 -5.21 -5.58 51.57
C MET A 37 -5.70 -6.78 50.76
N LYS A 38 -6.56 -7.64 51.34
CA LYS A 38 -7.07 -8.84 50.67
C LYS A 38 -8.16 -8.52 49.66
N ARG A 39 -9.02 -7.54 49.95
CA ARG A 39 -10.08 -7.08 49.02
C ARG A 39 -9.50 -6.27 47.87
N PHE A 40 -8.50 -5.44 48.16
CA PHE A 40 -7.77 -4.69 47.13
C PHE A 40 -6.94 -5.63 46.23
N ALA A 41 -6.30 -6.65 46.81
CA ALA A 41 -5.60 -7.68 46.04
C ALA A 41 -6.56 -8.49 45.16
N PHE A 42 -7.78 -8.79 45.63
CA PHE A 42 -8.77 -9.54 44.86
C PHE A 42 -9.37 -8.72 43.70
N LEU A 43 -9.64 -7.43 43.93
CA LEU A 43 -10.12 -6.51 42.87
C LEU A 43 -9.02 -6.20 41.85
N LEU A 44 -7.76 -6.06 42.29
CA LEU A 44 -6.61 -5.90 41.41
C LEU A 44 -6.35 -7.16 40.58
N ALA A 45 -6.52 -8.35 41.16
CA ALA A 45 -6.43 -9.61 40.45
C ALA A 45 -7.57 -9.77 39.43
N ALA A 46 -8.81 -9.42 39.78
CA ALA A 46 -9.95 -9.46 38.88
C ALA A 46 -9.81 -8.44 37.72
N PHE A 47 -9.26 -7.26 37.99
CA PHE A 47 -8.97 -6.25 36.97
C PHE A 47 -7.81 -6.69 36.05
N MET A 48 -6.74 -7.32 36.59
CA MET A 48 -5.72 -7.96 35.75
C MET A 48 -6.28 -9.12 34.92
N MET A 49 -7.28 -9.84 35.42
CA MET A 49 -7.94 -10.92 34.69
C MET A 49 -8.84 -10.40 33.55
N LEU A 50 -9.50 -9.24 33.73
CA LEU A 50 -10.30 -8.58 32.69
C LEU A 50 -9.46 -7.85 31.63
N VAL A 51 -8.28 -7.35 31.97
CA VAL A 51 -7.35 -6.77 30.97
C VAL A 51 -6.66 -7.87 30.12
N SER A 52 -6.73 -9.12 30.58
CA SER A 52 -6.19 -10.29 29.86
C SER A 52 -7.11 -10.82 28.76
N SER A 53 -8.37 -10.37 28.66
CA SER A 53 -9.20 -10.59 27.46
C SER A 53 -8.84 -9.60 26.36
N SER A 54 -7.56 -9.56 26.02
CA SER A 54 -7.12 -8.99 24.76
C SER A 54 -7.62 -9.91 23.67
N LEU A 55 -8.51 -9.40 22.81
CA LEU A 55 -8.87 -9.98 21.52
C LEU A 55 -7.58 -10.54 20.87
N SER A 56 -7.42 -11.86 20.92
CA SER A 56 -6.23 -12.51 20.37
C SER A 56 -6.19 -12.17 18.89
N ALA A 57 -5.06 -11.65 18.41
CA ALA A 57 -4.76 -11.81 16.98
C ALA A 57 -4.90 -13.32 16.72
N ALA A 58 -5.80 -13.70 15.82
CA ALA A 58 -6.05 -15.10 15.56
C ALA A 58 -4.75 -15.70 15.03
N ASP A 59 -4.25 -16.72 15.73
CA ASP A 59 -3.13 -17.53 15.28
C ASP A 59 -3.58 -18.28 14.01
N GLU A 60 -3.34 -17.67 12.85
CA GLU A 60 -3.81 -18.19 11.57
C GLU A 60 -2.64 -18.63 10.69
N VAL A 61 -2.84 -19.75 9.99
CA VAL A 61 -1.95 -20.23 8.93
C VAL A 61 -2.76 -20.24 7.64
N THR A 62 -2.25 -19.60 6.59
CA THR A 62 -2.92 -19.50 5.29
C THR A 62 -2.03 -20.08 4.20
N LEU A 63 -2.62 -20.78 3.23
CA LEU A 63 -1.93 -21.29 2.05
C LEU A 63 -2.61 -20.71 0.81
N SER A 64 -1.80 -20.14 -0.08
CA SER A 64 -2.27 -19.55 -1.34
C SER A 64 -1.33 -19.91 -2.48
N LEU A 65 -1.89 -20.06 -3.68
CA LEU A 65 -1.15 -20.20 -4.93
C LEU A 65 -1.33 -18.92 -5.75
N ASP A 66 -0.34 -18.55 -6.54
CA ASP A 66 -0.47 -17.45 -7.51
C ASP A 66 -1.48 -17.76 -8.62
N ARG A 67 -1.72 -19.06 -8.90
CA ARG A 67 -2.74 -19.55 -9.84
C ARG A 67 -3.29 -20.93 -9.46
N THR A 68 -4.44 -21.28 -10.03
CA THR A 68 -5.13 -22.57 -9.83
C THR A 68 -5.09 -23.49 -11.05
N GLU A 69 -4.46 -23.06 -12.15
CA GLU A 69 -4.25 -23.85 -13.36
C GLU A 69 -2.80 -23.72 -13.84
N ALA A 70 -2.17 -24.83 -14.24
CA ALA A 70 -0.78 -24.87 -14.69
C ALA A 70 -0.54 -26.02 -15.68
N THR A 71 0.64 -26.08 -16.30
CA THR A 71 1.14 -27.25 -17.04
C THR A 71 2.25 -27.97 -16.28
N THR A 72 2.59 -29.21 -16.64
CA THR A 72 3.72 -29.97 -16.06
C THR A 72 5.08 -29.27 -16.18
N ALA A 73 5.16 -28.27 -17.04
CA ALA A 73 6.38 -27.54 -17.30
C ALA A 73 6.36 -26.17 -16.58
N ASP A 74 5.25 -25.74 -16.00
CA ASP A 74 5.13 -24.46 -15.30
C ASP A 74 5.64 -24.53 -13.86
N SER A 75 6.15 -23.39 -13.36
CA SER A 75 6.47 -23.21 -11.95
C SER A 75 5.40 -22.33 -11.30
N VAL A 76 4.71 -22.86 -10.30
CA VAL A 76 3.63 -22.21 -9.55
C VAL A 76 4.18 -21.67 -8.23
N LYS A 77 3.89 -20.41 -7.91
CA LYS A 77 4.35 -19.80 -6.66
C LYS A 77 3.32 -20.10 -5.56
N MET A 78 3.74 -20.89 -4.59
CA MET A 78 2.99 -21.19 -3.38
C MET A 78 3.48 -20.32 -2.22
N THR A 79 2.56 -19.67 -1.52
CA THR A 79 2.83 -18.82 -0.36
C THR A 79 2.10 -19.35 0.87
N VAL A 80 2.86 -19.66 1.93
CA VAL A 80 2.33 -20.08 3.23
C VAL A 80 2.55 -18.96 4.24
N GLY A 81 1.48 -18.27 4.62
CA GLY A 81 1.51 -17.17 5.58
C GLY A 81 1.21 -17.65 7.00
N ILE A 82 2.11 -17.37 7.94
CA ILE A 82 1.99 -17.74 9.35
C ILE A 82 1.93 -16.45 10.18
N SER A 83 0.81 -16.24 10.88
CA SER A 83 0.61 -15.09 11.77
C SER A 83 0.76 -15.46 13.26
N VAL A 84 1.43 -16.57 13.56
CA VAL A 84 1.59 -17.11 14.93
C VAL A 84 2.92 -16.68 15.56
N SER A 85 2.85 -16.17 16.78
CA SER A 85 4.03 -15.72 17.54
C SER A 85 4.90 -16.90 17.99
N GLY A 86 6.23 -16.77 17.85
CA GLY A 86 7.19 -17.75 18.41
C GLY A 86 7.41 -19.03 17.57
N HIS A 87 6.97 -19.07 16.31
CA HIS A 87 7.32 -20.18 15.42
C HIS A 87 8.81 -20.21 15.08
N SER A 88 9.45 -21.36 15.28
CA SER A 88 10.80 -21.68 14.79
C SER A 88 10.73 -22.98 13.97
N GLY A 89 10.68 -22.86 12.65
CA GLY A 89 10.62 -24.00 11.73
C GLY A 89 10.14 -23.59 10.35
N SER A 90 10.18 -24.49 9.38
CA SER A 90 9.45 -24.34 8.12
C SER A 90 8.12 -25.12 8.21
N PRO A 91 7.03 -24.64 7.58
CA PRO A 91 5.78 -25.38 7.53
C PRO A 91 5.95 -26.71 6.81
N VAL A 92 5.32 -27.77 7.32
CA VAL A 92 5.24 -29.07 6.62
C VAL A 92 3.99 -29.08 5.77
N ILE A 93 4.14 -29.17 4.46
CA ILE A 93 3.03 -29.07 3.50
C ILE A 93 2.64 -30.47 3.06
N GLN A 94 1.35 -30.80 3.13
CA GLN A 94 0.83 -32.07 2.62
C GLN A 94 0.46 -31.95 1.12
N GLY A 95 0.45 -33.06 0.39
CA GLY A 95 0.02 -33.11 -1.02
C GLY A 95 1.03 -32.57 -2.05
N ILE A 96 2.30 -32.39 -1.67
CA ILE A 96 3.36 -31.83 -2.53
C ILE A 96 4.39 -32.86 -3.04
N THR A 97 4.15 -34.16 -2.86
CA THR A 97 5.11 -35.23 -3.24
C THR A 97 5.33 -35.38 -4.74
N ASP A 98 4.32 -35.03 -5.55
CA ASP A 98 4.39 -35.09 -7.02
C ASP A 98 4.88 -33.78 -7.66
N PHE A 99 5.60 -32.96 -6.89
CA PHE A 99 6.12 -31.66 -7.33
C PHE A 99 7.64 -31.57 -7.11
N HIS A 100 8.33 -30.95 -8.06
CA HIS A 100 9.67 -30.41 -7.84
C HIS A 100 9.55 -29.08 -7.08
N ILE A 101 10.13 -29.01 -5.88
CA ILE A 101 9.99 -27.85 -4.99
C ILE A 101 11.31 -27.08 -4.94
N SER A 102 11.25 -25.80 -5.24
CA SER A 102 12.37 -24.85 -5.10
C SER A 102 12.02 -23.79 -4.06
N PRO A 103 12.88 -23.54 -3.04
CA PRO A 103 12.61 -22.51 -2.04
C PRO A 103 12.70 -21.11 -2.67
N GLY A 104 11.66 -20.29 -2.48
CA GLY A 104 11.58 -18.91 -2.96
C GLY A 104 11.94 -17.84 -1.91
N GLY A 105 12.30 -18.27 -0.70
CA GLY A 105 12.67 -17.40 0.42
C GLY A 105 11.54 -17.19 1.43
N THR A 106 11.79 -16.29 2.38
CA THR A 106 10.84 -15.96 3.45
C THR A 106 10.73 -14.44 3.58
N SER A 107 9.51 -13.92 3.56
CA SER A 107 9.23 -12.51 3.83
C SER A 107 8.61 -12.37 5.22
N THR A 108 9.06 -11.41 6.02
CA THR A 108 8.47 -11.13 7.33
C THR A 108 7.96 -9.70 7.35
N ASN A 109 6.65 -9.55 7.56
CA ASN A 109 6.01 -8.27 7.76
C ASN A 109 5.70 -8.09 9.25
N ILE A 110 6.05 -6.92 9.80
CA ILE A 110 5.78 -6.55 11.18
C ILE A 110 4.88 -5.33 11.15
N GLU A 111 3.64 -5.51 11.58
CA GLU A 111 2.64 -4.46 11.65
C GLU A 111 2.39 -4.05 13.10
N PHE A 112 2.30 -2.75 13.35
CA PHE A 112 1.95 -2.21 14.65
C PHE A 112 0.57 -1.55 14.55
N VAL A 113 -0.47 -2.19 15.08
CA VAL A 113 -1.85 -1.68 15.05
C VAL A 113 -2.34 -1.52 16.49
N ASN A 114 -2.77 -0.31 16.87
CA ASN A 114 -3.30 0.01 18.21
C ASN A 114 -2.38 -0.43 19.37
N GLY A 115 -1.06 -0.26 19.22
CA GLY A 115 -0.08 -0.65 20.24
C GLY A 115 0.18 -2.15 20.37
N ARG A 116 -0.50 -2.99 19.56
CA ARG A 116 -0.22 -4.43 19.45
C ARG A 116 0.68 -4.69 18.23
N MET A 117 1.77 -5.41 18.47
CA MET A 117 2.68 -5.88 17.43
C MET A 117 2.11 -7.17 16.82
N SER A 118 1.77 -7.14 15.54
CA SER A 118 1.43 -8.32 14.74
C SER A 118 2.60 -8.67 13.84
N LYS A 119 3.01 -9.94 13.83
CA LYS A 119 4.10 -10.45 12.98
C LYS A 119 3.54 -11.52 12.05
N ARG A 120 3.63 -11.28 10.75
CA ARG A 120 3.30 -12.26 9.70
C ARG A 120 4.57 -12.69 8.98
N THR A 121 4.79 -13.99 8.87
CA THR A 121 5.90 -14.57 8.12
C THR A 121 5.36 -15.39 6.96
N ASP A 122 5.65 -14.97 5.73
CA ASP A 122 5.26 -15.64 4.50
C ASP A 122 6.43 -16.48 3.97
N TYR A 123 6.24 -17.79 3.88
CA TYR A 123 7.17 -18.74 3.25
C TYR A 123 6.80 -18.92 1.78
N ILE A 124 7.73 -18.62 0.89
CA ILE A 124 7.52 -18.69 -0.56
C ILE A 124 8.20 -19.96 -1.08
N TYR A 125 7.45 -20.76 -1.82
CA TYR A 125 7.91 -21.96 -2.52
C TYR A 125 7.52 -21.86 -3.99
N TYR A 126 8.36 -22.37 -4.87
CA TYR A 126 8.05 -22.58 -6.28
C TYR A 126 7.88 -24.09 -6.49
N ILE A 127 6.68 -24.50 -6.92
CA ILE A 127 6.33 -25.90 -7.12
C ILE A 127 6.08 -26.15 -8.61
N GLN A 128 6.71 -27.18 -9.16
CA GLN A 128 6.53 -27.59 -10.54
C GLN A 128 5.97 -29.03 -10.58
N PRO A 129 4.79 -29.26 -11.18
CA PRO A 129 4.14 -30.57 -11.18
C PRO A 129 4.83 -31.56 -12.12
N VAL A 130 5.02 -32.81 -11.67
CA VAL A 130 5.72 -33.86 -12.44
C VAL A 130 4.79 -34.52 -13.48
N LYS A 131 3.48 -34.60 -13.21
CA LYS A 131 2.49 -35.25 -14.08
C LYS A 131 1.24 -34.38 -14.24
N PRO A 132 0.47 -34.54 -15.33
CA PRO A 132 -0.82 -33.87 -15.47
C PRO A 132 -1.86 -34.53 -14.55
N GLY A 133 -2.82 -33.76 -14.06
CA GLY A 133 -3.86 -34.19 -13.14
C GLY A 133 -4.35 -33.04 -12.25
N THR A 134 -5.38 -33.32 -11.46
CA THR A 134 -5.88 -32.39 -10.43
C THR A 134 -5.19 -32.69 -9.10
N TYR A 135 -4.57 -31.68 -8.50
CA TYR A 135 -3.84 -31.81 -7.24
C TYR A 135 -4.51 -31.00 -6.13
N HIS A 136 -4.67 -31.60 -4.96
CA HIS A 136 -5.08 -30.92 -3.73
C HIS A 136 -3.84 -30.65 -2.86
N ILE A 137 -3.43 -29.39 -2.80
CA ILE A 137 -2.21 -28.95 -2.12
C ILE A 137 -2.59 -28.38 -0.74
N GLY A 138 -1.99 -28.94 0.30
CA GLY A 138 -2.27 -28.61 1.69
C GLY A 138 -2.99 -29.73 2.44
N PRO A 139 -3.33 -29.51 3.73
CA PRO A 139 -3.01 -28.31 4.50
C PRO A 139 -1.51 -28.21 4.84
N ALA A 140 -1.01 -26.98 5.00
CA ALA A 140 0.28 -26.72 5.63
C ALA A 140 0.13 -26.80 7.15
N GLU A 141 0.94 -27.64 7.80
CA GLU A 141 0.95 -27.83 9.25
C GLU A 141 2.21 -27.21 9.88
N VAL A 142 1.99 -26.48 10.97
CA VAL A 142 3.04 -25.84 11.76
C VAL A 142 2.86 -26.21 13.22
N ARG A 143 3.92 -26.68 13.89
CA ARG A 143 3.88 -27.02 15.32
C ARG A 143 4.55 -25.93 16.16
N ILE A 144 3.80 -25.38 17.11
CA ILE A 144 4.26 -24.31 18.01
C ILE A 144 3.80 -24.66 19.42
N GLY A 145 4.73 -24.78 20.36
CA GLY A 145 4.41 -25.10 21.76
C GLY A 145 3.62 -26.41 21.96
N GLY A 146 3.78 -27.38 21.06
CA GLY A 146 3.05 -28.66 21.09
C GLY A 146 1.64 -28.64 20.47
N ARG A 147 1.14 -27.48 20.01
CA ARG A 147 -0.11 -27.37 19.24
C ARG A 147 0.19 -27.31 17.73
N ALA A 148 -0.60 -28.03 16.94
CA ALA A 148 -0.52 -28.02 15.49
C ALA A 148 -1.54 -27.04 14.90
N TYR A 149 -1.05 -26.07 14.13
CA TYR A 149 -1.88 -25.13 13.35
C TYR A 149 -1.89 -25.57 11.90
N ARG A 150 -3.05 -25.50 11.24
CA ARG A 150 -3.28 -25.99 9.87
C ARG A 150 -3.86 -24.91 8.98
N SER A 151 -3.42 -24.86 7.74
CA SER A 151 -3.99 -23.98 6.71
C SER A 151 -5.20 -24.56 6.01
N ASN A 152 -5.79 -23.78 5.10
CA ASN A 152 -6.66 -24.25 4.03
C ASN A 152 -5.92 -25.17 3.03
N THR A 153 -6.70 -25.87 2.20
CA THR A 153 -6.22 -26.66 1.05
C THR A 153 -6.62 -25.94 -0.23
N VAL A 154 -5.75 -25.97 -1.25
CA VAL A 154 -5.99 -25.33 -2.56
C VAL A 154 -5.92 -26.38 -3.67
N GLU A 155 -6.80 -26.27 -4.66
CA GLU A 155 -6.82 -27.13 -5.84
C GLU A 155 -6.02 -26.51 -6.99
N LEU A 156 -5.16 -27.31 -7.62
CA LEU A 156 -4.37 -26.95 -8.80
C LEU A 156 -4.66 -27.94 -9.92
N LEU A 157 -5.22 -27.44 -11.03
CA LEU A 157 -5.45 -28.21 -12.24
C LEU A 157 -4.20 -28.17 -13.12
N VAL A 158 -3.58 -29.33 -13.34
CA VAL A 158 -2.38 -29.45 -14.18
C VAL A 158 -2.72 -30.13 -15.50
N SER A 159 -2.62 -29.37 -16.58
CA SER A 159 -2.81 -29.86 -17.95
C SER A 159 -1.49 -30.34 -18.57
N LYS A 160 -1.58 -31.19 -19.60
CA LYS A 160 -0.40 -31.54 -20.39
C LYS A 160 0.05 -30.30 -21.16
N ALA A 161 1.35 -30.00 -21.17
CA ALA A 161 1.90 -28.95 -22.02
C ALA A 161 1.46 -29.19 -23.48
N SER A 162 0.91 -28.16 -24.13
CA SER A 162 0.41 -28.28 -25.50
C SER A 162 1.56 -28.49 -26.47
N ASP A 163 1.57 -29.63 -27.16
CA ASP A 163 2.46 -29.96 -28.27
C ASP A 163 1.96 -29.25 -29.55
N ALA A 164 1.99 -27.91 -29.59
CA ALA A 164 1.73 -27.17 -30.83
C ALA A 164 2.96 -27.28 -31.75
N ALA A 165 3.12 -28.44 -32.39
CA ALA A 165 4.13 -28.69 -33.41
C ALA A 165 3.64 -28.15 -34.76
N GLY A 166 4.32 -27.16 -35.33
CA GLY A 166 4.08 -26.76 -36.72
C GLY A 166 4.61 -25.38 -37.15
N GLN A 167 4.83 -24.45 -36.22
CA GLN A 167 5.39 -23.13 -36.52
C GLN A 167 6.61 -22.85 -35.64
N PRO A 168 7.62 -22.11 -36.13
CA PRO A 168 8.71 -21.65 -35.28
C PRO A 168 8.12 -20.88 -34.09
N PRO A 169 8.52 -21.19 -32.84
CA PRO A 169 7.88 -20.59 -31.66
C PRO A 169 8.10 -19.08 -31.68
N GLU A 170 7.00 -18.32 -31.78
CA GLU A 170 7.03 -16.86 -31.75
C GLU A 170 7.67 -16.39 -30.45
N GLN A 171 8.58 -15.41 -30.52
CA GLN A 171 9.33 -14.96 -29.35
C GLN A 171 8.48 -14.12 -28.40
N VAL A 172 7.45 -13.47 -28.94
CA VAL A 172 6.44 -12.71 -28.19
C VAL A 172 5.10 -12.89 -28.90
N PHE A 173 4.05 -13.23 -28.16
CA PHE A 173 2.69 -13.33 -28.69
C PHE A 173 1.64 -13.08 -27.60
N LEU A 174 0.42 -12.76 -28.01
CA LEU A 174 -0.68 -12.40 -27.11
C LEU A 174 -1.81 -13.42 -27.23
N LYS A 175 -2.33 -13.89 -26.10
CA LYS A 175 -3.47 -14.80 -26.05
C LYS A 175 -4.58 -14.23 -25.19
N ALA A 176 -5.81 -14.38 -25.67
CA ALA A 176 -7.02 -14.05 -24.93
C ALA A 176 -7.81 -15.33 -24.69
N GLU A 177 -8.36 -15.47 -23.48
CA GLU A 177 -9.17 -16.61 -23.06
C GLU A 177 -10.35 -16.08 -22.22
N VAL A 178 -11.49 -16.77 -22.27
CA VAL A 178 -12.65 -16.50 -21.40
C VAL A 178 -12.95 -17.72 -20.55
N SER A 179 -13.39 -17.51 -19.31
CA SER A 179 -13.72 -18.61 -18.38
C SER A 179 -14.85 -19.51 -18.89
N LYS A 180 -15.83 -18.93 -19.59
CA LYS A 180 -16.92 -19.66 -20.25
C LYS A 180 -17.25 -19.02 -21.59
N LYS A 181 -17.55 -19.84 -22.61
CA LYS A 181 -18.05 -19.38 -23.92
C LYS A 181 -19.56 -19.17 -23.95
N ARG A 182 -20.27 -19.67 -22.95
CA ARG A 182 -21.72 -19.51 -22.78
C ARG A 182 -22.03 -19.11 -21.34
N SER A 183 -22.81 -18.06 -21.16
CA SER A 183 -23.16 -17.50 -19.83
C SER A 183 -24.54 -16.87 -19.83
N TYR A 184 -25.09 -16.61 -18.65
CA TYR A 184 -26.34 -15.88 -18.52
C TYR A 184 -26.14 -14.36 -18.57
N VAL A 185 -27.20 -13.64 -18.96
CA VAL A 185 -27.27 -12.18 -18.81
C VAL A 185 -26.95 -11.79 -17.36
N GLN A 186 -26.15 -10.75 -17.16
CA GLN A 186 -25.67 -10.26 -15.86
C GLN A 186 -24.79 -11.26 -15.06
N GLU A 187 -24.40 -12.41 -15.62
CA GLU A 187 -23.40 -13.28 -15.00
C GLU A 187 -21.98 -12.75 -15.30
N PRO A 188 -21.12 -12.52 -14.28
CA PRO A 188 -19.75 -12.10 -14.52
C PRO A 188 -18.90 -13.23 -15.10
N LEU A 189 -18.13 -12.89 -16.12
CA LEU A 189 -17.17 -13.77 -16.80
C LEU A 189 -15.75 -13.25 -16.61
N ILE A 190 -14.78 -14.15 -16.63
CA ILE A 190 -13.37 -13.78 -16.50
C ILE A 190 -12.72 -13.81 -17.87
N TYR A 191 -12.21 -12.67 -18.31
CA TYR A 191 -11.40 -12.50 -19.50
C TYR A 191 -9.93 -12.41 -19.11
N LEU A 192 -9.15 -13.35 -19.61
CA LEU A 192 -7.74 -13.55 -19.34
C LEU A 192 -6.95 -13.14 -20.57
N LEU A 193 -6.08 -12.15 -20.41
CA LEU A 193 -5.15 -11.74 -21.46
C LEU A 193 -3.73 -12.06 -21.02
N LYS A 194 -3.06 -12.97 -21.74
CA LYS A 194 -1.72 -13.47 -21.43
C LYS A 194 -0.74 -13.05 -22.52
N LEU A 195 0.21 -12.19 -22.18
CA LEU A 195 1.35 -11.86 -23.03
C LEU A 195 2.49 -12.84 -22.73
N TYR A 196 2.80 -13.71 -23.68
CA TYR A 196 3.95 -14.59 -23.62
C TYR A 196 5.15 -13.89 -24.24
N ARG A 197 6.26 -13.74 -23.51
CA ARG A 197 7.50 -13.11 -23.99
C ARG A 197 8.75 -13.87 -23.59
N ARG A 198 9.70 -13.99 -24.52
CA ARG A 198 11.07 -14.48 -24.29
C ARG A 198 12.11 -13.37 -24.36
N LEU A 199 11.74 -12.25 -24.93
CA LEU A 199 12.56 -11.05 -25.04
C LEU A 199 12.18 -10.05 -23.95
N GLU A 200 13.11 -9.17 -23.62
CA GLU A 200 12.80 -7.99 -22.82
C GLU A 200 11.90 -7.06 -23.63
N VAL A 201 10.85 -6.57 -22.98
CA VAL A 201 9.90 -5.65 -23.58
C VAL A 201 9.67 -4.46 -22.64
N GLY A 202 9.40 -3.29 -23.20
CA GLY A 202 9.06 -2.08 -22.47
C GLY A 202 7.90 -1.33 -23.13
N ASN A 203 7.44 -0.24 -22.51
CA ASN A 203 6.38 0.62 -23.03
C ASN A 203 5.10 -0.14 -23.45
N LEU A 204 4.61 -1.02 -22.58
CA LEU A 204 3.38 -1.77 -22.86
C LEU A 204 2.18 -0.81 -22.88
N SER A 205 1.37 -0.93 -23.92
CA SER A 205 0.11 -0.21 -24.11
C SER A 205 -0.95 -1.21 -24.53
N LEU A 206 -1.96 -1.39 -23.69
CA LEU A 206 -3.09 -2.29 -23.96
C LEU A 206 -4.23 -1.50 -24.58
N ASN A 207 -4.78 -2.04 -25.67
CA ASN A 207 -6.05 -1.61 -26.25
C ASN A 207 -6.98 -2.82 -26.22
N LEU A 208 -8.01 -2.75 -25.38
CA LEU A 208 -9.09 -3.73 -25.35
C LEU A 208 -10.07 -3.46 -26.50
N PRO A 209 -10.73 -4.49 -27.04
CA PRO A 209 -11.81 -4.31 -28.00
C PRO A 209 -12.98 -3.58 -27.33
N GLU A 210 -13.53 -2.56 -28.00
CA GLU A 210 -14.76 -1.90 -27.56
C GLU A 210 -15.95 -2.64 -28.16
N ILE A 211 -16.85 -3.11 -27.30
CA ILE A 211 -18.04 -3.87 -27.71
C ILE A 211 -19.22 -3.29 -26.95
N SER A 212 -20.26 -2.92 -27.69
CA SER A 212 -21.52 -2.45 -27.10
C SER A 212 -22.11 -3.55 -26.19
N ASP A 213 -22.65 -3.15 -25.05
CA ASP A 213 -23.29 -4.03 -24.05
C ASP A 213 -22.38 -5.01 -23.29
N LEU A 214 -21.05 -4.97 -23.51
CA LEU A 214 -20.07 -5.71 -22.71
C LEU A 214 -19.19 -4.76 -21.91
N ASN A 215 -19.31 -4.81 -20.60
CA ASN A 215 -18.53 -3.96 -19.70
C ASN A 215 -17.29 -4.70 -19.18
N PHE A 216 -16.10 -4.18 -19.49
CA PHE A 216 -14.83 -4.70 -19.01
C PHE A 216 -14.38 -3.98 -17.74
N ARG A 217 -14.15 -4.73 -16.66
CA ARG A 217 -13.63 -4.21 -15.38
C ARG A 217 -12.36 -4.93 -14.99
N LYS A 218 -11.27 -4.19 -14.76
CA LYS A 218 -9.98 -4.79 -14.39
C LYS A 218 -10.07 -5.50 -13.04
N LEU A 219 -9.54 -6.71 -12.96
CA LEU A 219 -9.44 -7.52 -11.75
C LEU A 219 -8.01 -7.49 -11.20
N GLY A 220 -7.80 -6.66 -10.17
CA GLY A 220 -6.52 -6.57 -9.47
C GLY A 220 -5.36 -6.07 -10.34
N ASP A 221 -4.14 -6.39 -9.89
CA ASP A 221 -2.90 -6.04 -10.57
C ASP A 221 -2.46 -7.14 -11.54
N PRO A 222 -1.67 -6.79 -12.58
CA PRO A 222 -1.14 -7.79 -13.50
C PRO A 222 -0.24 -8.80 -12.77
N LEU A 223 -0.32 -10.06 -13.18
CA LEU A 223 0.51 -11.14 -12.65
C LEU A 223 1.64 -11.44 -13.63
N GLU A 224 2.88 -11.48 -13.14
CA GLU A 224 4.03 -11.90 -13.94
C GLU A 224 4.61 -13.21 -13.41
N TYR A 225 4.81 -14.18 -14.31
CA TYR A 225 5.34 -15.49 -13.96
C TYR A 225 6.05 -16.16 -15.14
N GLN A 226 6.66 -17.33 -14.90
CA GLN A 226 7.23 -18.16 -15.97
C GLN A 226 6.34 -19.36 -16.26
N SER A 227 6.12 -19.64 -17.55
CA SER A 227 5.34 -20.78 -18.03
C SER A 227 5.96 -21.35 -19.29
N ASN A 228 5.87 -22.67 -19.43
CA ASN A 228 6.35 -23.41 -20.58
C ASN A 228 5.20 -23.61 -21.58
N TYR A 229 5.38 -23.06 -22.78
CA TYR A 229 4.42 -23.12 -23.87
C TYR A 229 5.10 -23.65 -25.13
N ALA A 230 4.51 -24.65 -25.79
CA ALA A 230 5.08 -25.31 -26.97
C ALA A 230 6.55 -25.77 -26.78
N GLY A 231 6.87 -26.31 -25.59
CA GLY A 231 8.22 -26.80 -25.25
C GLY A 231 9.28 -25.71 -25.04
N GLN A 232 8.88 -24.44 -24.91
CA GLN A 232 9.78 -23.31 -24.65
C GLN A 232 9.32 -22.53 -23.42
N GLN A 233 10.26 -22.00 -22.64
CA GLN A 233 9.97 -21.20 -21.45
C GLN A 233 9.71 -19.74 -21.84
N TYR A 234 8.59 -19.19 -21.38
CA TYR A 234 8.17 -17.81 -21.55
C TYR A 234 8.00 -17.12 -20.20
N ASN A 235 8.33 -15.83 -20.14
CA ASN A 235 7.76 -14.95 -19.12
C ASN A 235 6.36 -14.57 -19.58
N VAL A 236 5.36 -14.74 -18.72
CA VAL A 236 3.96 -14.47 -18.98
C VAL A 236 3.53 -13.30 -18.13
N LEU A 237 3.00 -12.25 -18.77
CA LEU A 237 2.26 -11.19 -18.12
C LEU A 237 0.77 -11.46 -18.32
N GLU A 238 0.06 -11.74 -17.23
CA GLU A 238 -1.35 -12.06 -17.21
C GLU A 238 -2.17 -10.89 -16.65
N LEU A 239 -3.17 -10.49 -17.43
CA LEU A 239 -4.12 -9.43 -17.10
C LEU A 239 -5.52 -10.06 -17.01
N ARG A 240 -6.24 -9.77 -15.92
CA ARG A 240 -7.58 -10.30 -15.67
C ARG A 240 -8.61 -9.19 -15.72
N TYR A 241 -9.72 -9.45 -16.40
CA TYR A 241 -10.87 -8.57 -16.48
C TYR A 241 -12.14 -9.35 -16.18
N GLU A 242 -13.08 -8.73 -15.48
CA GLU A 242 -14.46 -9.17 -15.40
C GLU A 242 -15.21 -8.57 -16.60
N ILE A 243 -15.95 -9.41 -17.33
CA ILE A 243 -16.89 -8.99 -18.36
C ILE A 243 -18.30 -9.27 -17.86
N VAL A 244 -19.17 -8.28 -17.93
CA VAL A 244 -20.61 -8.45 -17.67
C VAL A 244 -21.38 -7.99 -18.90
N ALA A 245 -22.30 -8.84 -19.36
CA ALA A 245 -23.19 -8.56 -20.48
C ALA A 245 -24.56 -8.06 -19.98
N GLU A 246 -25.03 -6.96 -20.54
CA GLU A 246 -26.33 -6.37 -20.17
C GLU A 246 -27.51 -7.04 -20.88
N HIS A 247 -27.30 -7.56 -22.10
CA HIS A 247 -28.34 -8.16 -22.93
C HIS A 247 -27.95 -9.56 -23.41
N ALA A 248 -28.96 -10.36 -23.77
CA ALA A 248 -28.76 -11.66 -24.38
C ALA A 248 -28.40 -11.50 -25.86
N GLY A 249 -27.48 -12.32 -26.36
CA GLY A 249 -27.02 -12.24 -27.73
C GLY A 249 -25.75 -13.06 -27.97
N LYS A 250 -25.35 -13.12 -29.24
CA LYS A 250 -24.04 -13.65 -29.64
C LYS A 250 -23.09 -12.48 -29.84
N TYR A 251 -22.01 -12.48 -29.08
CA TYR A 251 -20.98 -11.46 -29.10
C TYR A 251 -19.70 -12.03 -29.67
N THR A 252 -19.04 -11.27 -30.53
CA THR A 252 -17.68 -11.57 -30.98
C THR A 252 -16.75 -10.57 -30.34
N ILE A 253 -15.93 -11.05 -29.39
CA ILE A 253 -14.89 -10.25 -28.77
C ILE A 253 -13.69 -10.24 -29.72
N GLU A 254 -13.52 -9.13 -30.42
CA GLU A 254 -12.37 -8.93 -31.31
C GLU A 254 -11.05 -9.06 -30.55
N GLY A 255 -9.98 -9.40 -31.28
CA GLY A 255 -8.66 -9.57 -30.69
C GLY A 255 -8.18 -8.32 -29.94
N ALA A 256 -7.88 -8.44 -28.65
CA ALA A 256 -7.23 -7.38 -27.91
C ALA A 256 -5.83 -7.13 -28.47
N SER A 257 -5.39 -5.87 -28.47
CA SER A 257 -4.12 -5.50 -29.07
C SER A 257 -3.20 -4.81 -28.09
N MET A 258 -1.94 -5.24 -28.08
CA MET A 258 -0.91 -4.73 -27.18
C MET A 258 0.27 -4.17 -27.98
N GLY A 259 0.47 -2.87 -27.89
CA GLY A 259 1.67 -2.19 -28.39
C GLY A 259 2.79 -2.25 -27.36
N MET A 260 4.02 -2.49 -27.80
CA MET A 260 5.20 -2.53 -26.93
C MET A 260 6.48 -2.22 -27.70
N THR A 261 7.58 -1.99 -26.99
CA THR A 261 8.94 -1.97 -27.53
C THR A 261 9.63 -3.28 -27.19
N VAL A 262 10.08 -4.04 -28.19
CA VAL A 262 10.81 -5.31 -28.03
C VAL A 262 12.31 -5.04 -28.15
N TYR A 263 13.09 -5.46 -27.16
CA TYR A 263 14.55 -5.31 -27.16
C TYR A 263 15.20 -6.62 -27.60
N GLU A 264 16.10 -6.55 -28.58
CA GLU A 264 16.83 -7.71 -29.05
C GLU A 264 18.01 -8.04 -28.12
N PRO A 265 18.23 -9.33 -27.82
CA PRO A 265 19.35 -9.75 -26.99
C PRO A 265 20.65 -9.50 -27.78
N ARG A 266 21.62 -8.82 -27.16
CA ARG A 266 22.90 -8.45 -27.79
C ARG A 266 23.63 -9.70 -28.30
N THR A 267 23.61 -9.93 -29.62
CA THR A 267 24.46 -10.94 -30.27
C THR A 267 25.80 -10.33 -30.66
N SER A 268 26.60 -9.85 -29.70
CA SER A 268 27.99 -9.49 -30.01
C SER A 268 28.96 -10.16 -29.05
N ARG A 269 29.55 -11.25 -29.53
CA ARG A 269 30.74 -11.90 -28.94
C ARG A 269 32.05 -11.21 -29.32
N THR A 270 31.99 -10.12 -30.09
CA THR A 270 33.20 -9.41 -30.51
C THR A 270 33.57 -8.36 -29.48
N ARG A 271 34.41 -8.76 -28.51
CA ARG A 271 35.20 -7.83 -27.68
C ARG A 271 36.20 -7.11 -28.59
N SER A 272 35.77 -6.08 -29.30
CA SER A 272 36.70 -5.12 -29.87
C SER A 272 37.00 -4.06 -28.80
N PRO A 273 38.26 -3.86 -28.39
CA PRO A 273 38.64 -2.82 -27.42
C PRO A 273 38.49 -1.38 -27.95
N PHE A 274 37.93 -1.20 -29.15
CA PHE A 274 37.61 0.08 -29.79
C PHE A 274 36.10 0.32 -29.97
N SER A 275 35.21 -0.51 -29.39
CA SER A 275 33.77 -0.23 -29.46
C SER A 275 33.39 0.89 -28.48
N ASP A 276 33.03 2.04 -29.04
CA ASP A 276 32.64 3.28 -28.37
C ASP A 276 31.73 3.08 -27.13
N PRO A 277 32.04 3.70 -25.98
CA PRO A 277 31.16 3.72 -24.79
C PRO A 277 29.81 4.40 -25.03
N PHE A 278 29.64 5.12 -26.14
CA PHE A 278 28.45 5.90 -26.47
C PHE A 278 27.31 5.09 -27.13
N PHE A 279 27.59 3.91 -27.71
CA PHE A 279 26.55 3.05 -28.33
C PHE A 279 25.96 2.00 -27.36
N MET A 280 25.81 2.37 -26.08
CA MET A 280 25.32 1.49 -25.01
C MET A 280 23.79 1.36 -24.92
N PHE A 281 23.01 1.98 -25.80
CA PHE A 281 21.54 1.90 -25.77
C PHE A 281 21.05 0.65 -26.54
N SER A 282 20.25 -0.20 -25.89
CA SER A 282 19.55 -1.29 -26.57
C SER A 282 18.57 -0.71 -27.59
N SER A 283 18.76 -1.02 -28.89
CA SER A 283 17.80 -0.64 -29.92
C SER A 283 16.51 -1.44 -29.74
N GLY A 284 15.50 -0.81 -29.14
CA GLY A 284 14.17 -1.39 -29.03
C GLY A 284 13.37 -1.14 -30.31
N ARG A 285 12.73 -2.18 -30.85
CA ARG A 285 11.80 -2.05 -31.99
C ARG A 285 10.35 -1.95 -31.49
N PRO A 286 9.55 -0.97 -31.91
CA PRO A 286 8.13 -0.99 -31.62
C PRO A 286 7.47 -2.20 -32.32
N ALA A 287 6.57 -2.88 -31.62
CA ALA A 287 5.81 -4.03 -32.10
C ALA A 287 4.38 -3.96 -31.55
N LYS A 288 3.45 -4.52 -32.30
CA LYS A 288 2.03 -4.64 -31.91
C LYS A 288 1.63 -6.10 -32.08
N PHE A 289 1.10 -6.69 -31.03
CA PHE A 289 0.60 -8.07 -31.02
C PHE A 289 -0.89 -8.05 -30.74
N THR A 290 -1.64 -8.91 -31.42
CA THR A 290 -3.10 -9.00 -31.29
C THR A 290 -3.46 -10.44 -30.96
N SER A 291 -4.42 -10.63 -30.06
CA SER A 291 -4.94 -11.97 -29.73
C SER A 291 -5.95 -12.43 -30.78
N ASP A 292 -6.30 -13.72 -30.73
CA ASP A 292 -7.43 -14.23 -31.49
C ASP A 292 -8.76 -13.66 -30.98
N ALA A 293 -9.75 -13.60 -31.87
CA ALA A 293 -11.12 -13.24 -31.51
C ALA A 293 -11.82 -14.39 -30.78
N ILE A 294 -12.74 -14.05 -29.87
CA ILE A 294 -13.47 -15.01 -29.05
C ILE A 294 -14.96 -14.85 -29.30
N GLU A 295 -15.62 -15.94 -29.67
CA GLU A 295 -17.08 -16.01 -29.72
C GLU A 295 -17.66 -16.30 -28.34
N LEU A 296 -18.64 -15.49 -27.92
CA LEU A 296 -19.31 -15.56 -26.64
C LEU A 296 -20.83 -15.56 -26.85
N GLU A 297 -21.53 -16.54 -26.26
CA GLU A 297 -22.98 -16.63 -26.30
C GLU A 297 -23.58 -16.28 -24.93
N ILE A 298 -24.36 -15.20 -24.88
CA ILE A 298 -25.07 -14.76 -23.69
C ILE A 298 -26.54 -15.15 -23.83
N VAL A 299 -27.03 -15.99 -22.94
CA VAL A 299 -28.40 -16.48 -22.94
C VAL A 299 -29.25 -15.75 -21.89
N PRO A 300 -30.55 -15.52 -22.14
CA PRO A 300 -31.43 -14.95 -21.14
C PRO A 300 -31.59 -15.89 -19.95
N LEU A 301 -31.91 -15.33 -18.78
CA LEU A 301 -32.25 -16.13 -17.60
C LEU A 301 -33.52 -16.97 -17.87
N PRO A 302 -33.59 -18.21 -17.37
CA PRO A 302 -34.77 -19.07 -17.53
C PRO A 302 -36.05 -18.42 -16.99
N THR A 303 -37.18 -18.55 -17.71
CA THR A 303 -38.47 -18.05 -17.21
C THR A 303 -39.12 -19.01 -16.21
N GLU A 304 -38.79 -20.30 -16.30
CA GLU A 304 -39.33 -21.33 -15.43
C GLU A 304 -38.74 -21.24 -14.02
N GLY A 305 -39.58 -21.28 -13.00
CA GLY A 305 -39.16 -21.21 -11.59
C GLY A 305 -38.69 -19.83 -11.12
N ARG A 306 -38.81 -18.78 -11.96
CA ARG A 306 -38.47 -17.40 -11.60
C ARG A 306 -39.48 -16.83 -10.59
N PRO A 307 -39.05 -16.42 -9.38
CA PRO A 307 -39.92 -15.76 -8.41
C PRO A 307 -40.33 -14.35 -8.87
N ASP A 308 -41.51 -13.88 -8.46
CA ASP A 308 -41.99 -12.52 -8.76
C ASP A 308 -41.05 -11.45 -8.17
N ASP A 309 -40.59 -11.65 -6.93
CA ASP A 309 -39.64 -10.77 -6.23
C ASP A 309 -38.17 -11.11 -6.55
N PHE A 310 -37.84 -11.36 -7.82
CA PHE A 310 -36.47 -11.64 -8.24
C PHE A 310 -35.60 -10.38 -8.24
N SER A 311 -34.47 -10.40 -7.52
CA SER A 311 -33.62 -9.22 -7.31
C SER A 311 -32.66 -8.90 -8.47
N SER A 312 -32.73 -9.64 -9.59
CA SER A 312 -31.76 -9.54 -10.69
C SER A 312 -30.32 -9.92 -10.32
N LEU A 313 -30.12 -10.55 -9.15
CA LEU A 313 -28.84 -11.09 -8.75
C LEU A 313 -28.55 -12.43 -9.43
N VAL A 314 -27.32 -12.56 -9.93
CA VAL A 314 -26.81 -13.75 -10.61
C VAL A 314 -25.45 -14.11 -10.03
N GLY A 315 -25.36 -15.29 -9.42
CA GLY A 315 -24.16 -15.77 -8.73
C GLY A 315 -24.48 -16.50 -7.43
N THR A 316 -23.56 -16.43 -6.46
CA THR A 316 -23.69 -17.10 -5.17
C THR A 316 -23.75 -16.06 -4.06
N TYR A 317 -24.82 -16.06 -3.28
CA TYR A 317 -25.07 -15.08 -2.23
C TYR A 317 -25.50 -15.73 -0.92
N GLU A 318 -25.18 -15.05 0.18
CA GLU A 318 -25.57 -15.38 1.55
C GLU A 318 -26.07 -14.11 2.26
N ILE A 319 -26.99 -14.29 3.21
CA ILE A 319 -27.56 -13.18 3.96
C ILE A 319 -27.55 -13.49 5.45
N ALA A 320 -27.15 -12.52 6.25
CA ALA A 320 -27.12 -12.61 7.70
C ALA A 320 -27.79 -11.37 8.31
N SER A 321 -28.30 -11.50 9.53
CA SER A 321 -28.83 -10.37 10.30
C SER A 321 -28.43 -10.47 11.76
N SER A 322 -28.19 -9.33 12.40
CA SER A 322 -27.97 -9.23 13.85
C SER A 322 -28.67 -8.00 14.43
N VAL A 323 -29.09 -8.09 15.68
CA VAL A 323 -29.72 -6.99 16.43
C VAL A 323 -28.92 -6.72 17.68
N GLU A 324 -28.43 -5.49 17.80
CA GLU A 324 -27.56 -5.08 18.91
C GLU A 324 -28.00 -3.71 19.47
N PRO A 325 -28.28 -3.60 20.77
CA PRO A 325 -28.45 -4.69 21.75
C PRO A 325 -29.74 -5.50 21.51
N ALA A 326 -29.74 -6.80 21.85
CA ALA A 326 -30.95 -7.65 21.79
C ALA A 326 -31.96 -7.35 22.92
N GLY A 327 -31.52 -6.64 23.97
CA GLY A 327 -32.35 -6.21 25.08
C GLY A 327 -32.09 -4.74 25.41
N ILE A 328 -33.15 -3.93 25.46
CA ILE A 328 -33.08 -2.48 25.70
C ILE A 328 -34.17 -2.03 26.67
N ALA A 329 -34.01 -0.87 27.31
CA ALA A 329 -35.08 -0.26 28.11
C ALA A 329 -36.04 0.55 27.24
N TRP A 330 -37.27 0.76 27.70
CA TRP A 330 -38.23 1.63 27.01
C TRP A 330 -37.68 3.06 26.85
N GLY A 331 -37.65 3.55 25.60
CA GLY A 331 -37.05 4.83 25.22
C GLY A 331 -35.64 4.73 24.66
N GLU A 332 -35.01 3.56 24.69
CA GLU A 332 -33.74 3.28 24.00
C GLU A 332 -33.98 2.76 22.58
N SER A 333 -32.91 2.63 21.80
CA SER A 333 -32.94 2.11 20.42
C SER A 333 -32.00 0.94 20.27
N ALA A 334 -32.39 -0.04 19.45
CA ALA A 334 -31.51 -1.12 19.00
C ALA A 334 -31.14 -0.91 17.52
N SER A 335 -29.98 -1.40 17.12
CA SER A 335 -29.53 -1.39 15.73
C SER A 335 -29.70 -2.77 15.12
N LEU A 336 -30.48 -2.89 14.05
CA LEU A 336 -30.57 -4.07 13.22
C LEU A 336 -29.60 -3.90 12.05
N THR A 337 -28.66 -4.84 11.90
CA THR A 337 -27.74 -4.89 10.78
C THR A 337 -28.09 -6.11 9.92
N VAL A 338 -28.31 -5.90 8.63
CA VAL A 338 -28.45 -6.99 7.64
C VAL A 338 -27.28 -6.89 6.68
N THR A 339 -26.61 -8.02 6.48
CA THR A 339 -25.44 -8.13 5.61
C THR A 339 -25.75 -9.12 4.51
N LEU A 340 -25.70 -8.66 3.26
CA LEU A 340 -25.79 -9.49 2.06
C LEU A 340 -24.39 -9.58 1.44
N SER A 341 -23.82 -10.78 1.40
CA SER A 341 -22.49 -11.03 0.86
C SER A 341 -22.54 -12.07 -0.27
N GLY A 342 -21.59 -12.01 -1.20
CA GLY A 342 -21.53 -12.99 -2.28
C GLY A 342 -20.57 -12.66 -3.41
N ALA A 343 -20.57 -13.53 -4.42
CA ALA A 343 -19.82 -13.39 -5.67
C ALA A 343 -20.79 -13.46 -6.86
N GLY A 344 -20.64 -12.56 -7.83
CA GLY A 344 -21.60 -12.40 -8.93
C GLY A 344 -21.66 -10.96 -9.41
N ASN A 345 -22.82 -10.52 -9.90
CA ASN A 345 -23.08 -9.11 -10.20
C ASN A 345 -23.32 -8.27 -8.94
N VAL A 346 -22.30 -8.19 -8.07
CA VAL A 346 -22.38 -7.58 -6.73
C VAL A 346 -22.83 -6.12 -6.73
N THR A 347 -22.63 -5.39 -7.82
CA THR A 347 -23.11 -4.00 -8.00
C THR A 347 -24.63 -3.91 -8.12
N CYS A 348 -25.31 -5.01 -8.47
CA CYS A 348 -26.77 -5.09 -8.58
C CYS A 348 -27.46 -5.52 -7.28
N MET A 349 -26.74 -5.64 -6.16
CA MET A 349 -27.34 -5.97 -4.86
C MET A 349 -28.45 -4.96 -4.52
N PRO A 350 -29.69 -5.42 -4.24
CA PRO A 350 -30.82 -4.52 -3.99
C PRO A 350 -30.67 -3.81 -2.66
N ASP A 351 -31.33 -2.66 -2.50
CA ASP A 351 -31.59 -2.07 -1.18
C ASP A 351 -32.77 -2.82 -0.59
N ILE A 352 -32.52 -3.60 0.46
CA ILE A 352 -33.58 -4.37 1.13
C ILE A 352 -34.44 -3.41 1.93
N GLU A 353 -35.76 -3.51 1.82
CA GLU A 353 -36.68 -2.78 2.70
C GLU A 353 -37.21 -3.70 3.80
N LEU A 354 -37.24 -3.20 5.04
CA LEU A 354 -37.84 -3.95 6.14
C LEU A 354 -39.36 -3.76 6.16
N PRO A 355 -40.15 -4.83 6.31
CA PRO A 355 -41.57 -4.69 6.55
C PRO A 355 -41.81 -4.01 7.90
N GLY A 356 -42.88 -3.21 8.00
CA GLY A 356 -43.21 -2.48 9.22
C GLY A 356 -43.44 -3.40 10.42
N ILE A 357 -42.77 -3.12 11.53
CA ILE A 357 -42.91 -3.86 12.79
C ILE A 357 -43.92 -3.11 13.68
N LYS A 358 -44.97 -3.80 14.15
CA LYS A 358 -45.99 -3.18 15.00
C LYS A 358 -45.35 -2.57 16.26
N GLN A 359 -45.72 -1.33 16.58
CA GLN A 359 -45.22 -0.57 17.75
C GLN A 359 -43.70 -0.35 17.78
N VAL A 360 -43.01 -0.47 16.65
CA VAL A 360 -41.58 -0.15 16.52
C VAL A 360 -41.41 0.82 15.35
N LYS A 361 -40.83 1.99 15.62
CA LYS A 361 -40.42 2.92 14.55
C LYS A 361 -39.08 2.45 13.99
N VAL A 362 -39.00 2.32 12.67
CA VAL A 362 -37.81 1.84 11.96
C VAL A 362 -37.24 3.01 11.15
N TYR A 363 -35.96 3.31 11.35
CA TYR A 363 -35.24 4.33 10.60
C TYR A 363 -34.07 3.69 9.86
N ALA A 364 -34.09 3.74 8.53
CA ALA A 364 -33.01 3.20 7.70
C ALA A 364 -31.81 4.15 7.65
N ASP A 365 -30.61 3.59 7.74
CA ASP A 365 -29.35 4.28 7.43
C ASP A 365 -28.99 4.08 5.95
N GLN A 366 -28.01 4.83 5.45
CA GLN A 366 -27.51 4.65 4.09
C GLN A 366 -26.80 3.29 3.95
N PRO A 367 -27.15 2.48 2.93
CA PRO A 367 -26.48 1.21 2.68
C PRO A 367 -25.04 1.42 2.22
N VAL A 368 -24.15 0.56 2.69
CA VAL A 368 -22.72 0.57 2.30
C VAL A 368 -22.41 -0.70 1.54
N LEU A 369 -21.95 -0.56 0.28
CA LEU A 369 -21.47 -1.66 -0.55
C LEU A 369 -19.93 -1.61 -0.61
N GLU A 370 -19.30 -2.67 -0.14
CA GLU A 370 -17.86 -2.89 -0.29
C GLU A 370 -17.63 -3.98 -1.33
N THR A 371 -16.71 -3.75 -2.27
CA THR A 371 -16.36 -4.75 -3.30
C THR A 371 -14.87 -5.02 -3.30
N ARG A 372 -14.49 -6.28 -3.46
CA ARG A 372 -13.11 -6.73 -3.52
C ARG A 372 -12.88 -7.55 -4.79
N PRO A 373 -11.85 -7.25 -5.60
CA PRO A 373 -11.48 -8.10 -6.72
C PRO A 373 -10.85 -9.41 -6.22
N THR A 374 -11.25 -10.53 -6.80
CA THR A 374 -10.68 -11.86 -6.56
C THR A 374 -10.29 -12.51 -7.90
N ALA A 375 -9.67 -13.70 -7.83
CA ALA A 375 -9.31 -14.45 -9.04
C ALA A 375 -10.55 -14.93 -9.84
N ARG A 376 -11.74 -14.96 -9.22
CA ARG A 376 -12.99 -15.46 -9.81
C ARG A 376 -14.01 -14.37 -10.13
N GLY A 377 -13.64 -13.09 -10.00
CA GLY A 377 -14.51 -11.94 -10.24
C GLY A 377 -14.54 -11.00 -9.05
N PHE A 378 -15.54 -10.13 -8.96
CA PHE A 378 -15.76 -9.33 -7.74
C PHE A 378 -16.56 -10.09 -6.69
N GLU A 379 -16.05 -10.08 -5.46
CA GLU A 379 -16.83 -10.38 -4.26
C GLU A 379 -17.32 -9.07 -3.65
N GLY A 380 -18.48 -9.10 -3.03
CA GLY A 380 -19.12 -7.91 -2.47
C GLY A 380 -19.84 -8.21 -1.18
N THR A 381 -19.89 -7.20 -0.32
CA THR A 381 -20.62 -7.20 0.94
C THR A 381 -21.41 -5.90 1.03
N LYS A 382 -22.73 -6.01 1.04
CA LYS A 382 -23.64 -4.89 1.27
C LYS A 382 -24.19 -4.94 2.68
N THR A 383 -23.88 -3.90 3.45
CA THR A 383 -24.35 -3.75 4.83
C THR A 383 -25.44 -2.69 4.88
N MET A 384 -26.60 -3.08 5.41
CA MET A 384 -27.76 -2.21 5.61
C MET A 384 -28.08 -2.17 7.10
N LYS A 385 -28.34 -0.98 7.63
CA LYS A 385 -28.59 -0.76 9.06
C LYS A 385 -29.90 -0.04 9.27
N TRP A 386 -30.61 -0.42 10.33
CA TRP A 386 -31.83 0.26 10.76
C TRP A 386 -31.81 0.49 12.27
N ALA A 387 -32.16 1.69 12.69
CA ALA A 387 -32.46 1.99 14.08
C ALA A 387 -33.91 1.59 14.39
N LEU A 388 -34.08 0.70 15.35
CA LEU A 388 -35.35 0.22 15.87
C LEU A 388 -35.66 0.97 17.16
N VAL A 389 -36.75 1.72 17.17
CA VAL A 389 -37.22 2.51 18.33
C VAL A 389 -38.59 1.99 18.77
N PRO A 390 -38.62 1.07 19.77
CA PRO A 390 -39.88 0.54 20.30
C PRO A 390 -40.69 1.61 21.00
N GLN A 391 -42.02 1.52 20.87
CA GLN A 391 -42.97 2.44 21.50
C GLN A 391 -43.66 1.85 22.73
N ALA A 392 -43.53 0.54 22.93
CA ALA A 392 -44.08 -0.19 24.07
C ALA A 392 -43.03 -1.15 24.64
N GLU A 393 -43.24 -1.58 25.87
CA GLU A 393 -42.50 -2.68 26.49
C GLU A 393 -42.97 -4.05 25.96
N GLY A 394 -42.12 -5.06 26.09
CA GLY A 394 -42.41 -6.43 25.66
C GLY A 394 -41.40 -6.98 24.66
N THR A 395 -41.75 -8.11 24.05
CA THR A 395 -40.88 -8.82 23.10
C THR A 395 -41.36 -8.60 21.68
N PHE A 396 -40.51 -8.00 20.85
CA PHE A 396 -40.77 -7.74 19.44
C PHE A 396 -40.02 -8.73 18.57
N VAL A 397 -40.73 -9.38 17.65
CA VAL A 397 -40.12 -10.26 16.65
C VAL A 397 -39.89 -9.46 15.37
N ILE A 398 -38.63 -9.38 14.98
CA ILE A 398 -38.19 -8.79 13.73
C ILE A 398 -38.31 -9.88 12.66
N PRO A 399 -39.12 -9.66 11.61
CA PRO A 399 -39.38 -10.67 10.62
C PRO A 399 -38.14 -10.99 9.79
N SER A 400 -38.08 -12.23 9.31
CA SER A 400 -37.08 -12.68 8.33
C SER A 400 -37.23 -11.90 7.02
N VAL A 401 -36.11 -11.52 6.43
CA VAL A 401 -36.06 -10.90 5.10
C VAL A 401 -35.51 -11.90 4.11
N LYS A 402 -36.11 -11.94 2.91
CA LYS A 402 -35.79 -12.90 1.85
C LYS A 402 -35.18 -12.19 0.65
N VAL A 403 -34.24 -12.84 -0.01
CA VAL A 403 -33.67 -12.41 -1.28
C VAL A 403 -33.70 -13.58 -2.26
N ASN A 404 -34.28 -13.35 -3.43
CA ASN A 404 -34.35 -14.34 -4.51
C ASN A 404 -33.30 -14.00 -5.58
N PHE A 405 -32.39 -14.92 -5.85
CA PHE A 405 -31.34 -14.76 -6.86
C PHE A 405 -31.25 -16.00 -7.76
N PHE A 406 -30.52 -15.87 -8.87
CA PHE A 406 -30.25 -16.98 -9.78
C PHE A 406 -28.85 -17.54 -9.52
N ASP A 407 -28.77 -18.80 -9.11
CA ASP A 407 -27.52 -19.51 -8.88
C ASP A 407 -27.04 -20.10 -10.20
N SER A 408 -26.12 -19.41 -10.88
CA SER A 408 -25.64 -19.83 -12.21
C SER A 408 -24.79 -21.11 -12.19
N ALA A 409 -24.31 -21.54 -11.02
CA ALA A 409 -23.63 -22.82 -10.86
C ALA A 409 -24.60 -24.00 -10.76
N GLN A 410 -25.80 -23.76 -10.22
CA GLN A 410 -26.85 -24.77 -10.06
C GLN A 410 -27.98 -24.67 -11.11
N ASP A 411 -27.89 -23.68 -12.00
CA ASP A 411 -28.86 -23.39 -13.07
C ASP A 411 -30.30 -23.27 -12.56
N ARG A 412 -30.48 -22.64 -11.39
CA ARG A 412 -31.80 -22.52 -10.73
C ARG A 412 -31.91 -21.27 -9.86
N TYR A 413 -33.15 -20.83 -9.67
CA TYR A 413 -33.48 -19.80 -8.70
C TYR A 413 -33.37 -20.32 -7.27
N ARG A 414 -32.80 -19.50 -6.39
CA ARG A 414 -32.67 -19.79 -4.95
C ARG A 414 -33.15 -18.60 -4.13
N THR A 415 -33.74 -18.93 -2.99
CA THR A 415 -34.15 -17.97 -1.97
C THR A 415 -33.27 -18.15 -0.75
N ILE A 416 -32.62 -17.07 -0.31
CA ILE A 416 -31.94 -16.98 0.98
C ILE A 416 -32.75 -16.09 1.91
N SER A 417 -32.69 -16.36 3.20
CA SER A 417 -33.47 -15.62 4.19
C SER A 417 -32.71 -15.45 5.49
N THR A 418 -32.87 -14.30 6.13
CA THR A 418 -32.31 -14.07 7.47
C THR A 418 -33.08 -14.86 8.52
N GLU A 419 -32.47 -15.11 9.67
CA GLU A 419 -33.18 -15.66 10.83
C GLU A 419 -34.02 -14.56 11.51
N PRO A 420 -35.26 -14.85 11.94
CA PRO A 420 -36.05 -13.91 12.74
C PRO A 420 -35.29 -13.50 14.00
N GLN A 421 -35.19 -12.19 14.25
CA GLN A 421 -34.49 -11.66 15.42
C GLN A 421 -35.49 -11.26 16.50
N VAL A 422 -35.09 -11.34 17.76
CA VAL A 422 -35.95 -11.00 18.90
C VAL A 422 -35.37 -9.82 19.66
N LEU A 423 -36.16 -8.77 19.82
CA LEU A 423 -35.82 -7.59 20.61
C LEU A 423 -36.67 -7.55 21.88
N THR A 424 -36.02 -7.58 23.04
CA THR A 424 -36.70 -7.52 24.34
C THR A 424 -36.62 -6.10 24.91
N VAL A 425 -37.77 -5.51 25.22
CA VAL A 425 -37.88 -4.15 25.73
C VAL A 425 -38.38 -4.21 27.17
N SER A 426 -37.53 -3.79 28.10
CA SER A 426 -37.86 -3.76 29.52
C SER A 426 -38.63 -2.47 29.87
N PRO A 427 -39.53 -2.51 30.86
CA PRO A 427 -40.19 -1.33 31.39
C PRO A 427 -39.17 -0.26 31.80
N ARG A 428 -39.48 1.01 31.56
CA ARG A 428 -38.68 2.10 32.12
C ARG A 428 -38.94 2.17 33.61
N LEU A 429 -37.89 1.95 34.42
CA LEU A 429 -37.93 2.32 35.83
C LEU A 429 -38.11 3.85 35.91
N GLU A 430 -39.28 4.33 36.30
CA GLU A 430 -39.42 5.71 36.77
C GLU A 430 -38.66 5.89 38.10
N PRO A 431 -37.99 7.02 38.32
CA PRO A 431 -37.57 7.42 39.66
C PRO A 431 -38.82 7.72 40.50
N ALA A 432 -38.84 7.29 41.77
CA ALA A 432 -39.96 7.49 42.68
C ALA A 432 -40.33 8.98 42.87
N PRO A 433 -41.61 9.32 43.13
CA PRO A 433 -42.06 10.71 43.17
C PRO A 433 -41.70 11.42 44.48
N ASP A 434 -41.03 12.56 44.37
CA ASP A 434 -40.80 13.49 45.48
C ASP A 434 -42.11 14.18 45.87
N THR A 435 -42.54 13.99 47.13
CA THR A 435 -43.69 14.70 47.71
C THR A 435 -43.17 15.88 48.53
N ALA A 436 -43.61 17.10 48.18
CA ALA A 436 -43.30 18.33 48.88
C ALA A 436 -43.98 18.41 50.27
N GLY A 437 -43.29 18.99 51.25
CA GLY A 437 -43.83 19.34 52.57
C GLY A 437 -42.96 20.38 53.29
N ASP A 438 -43.55 21.54 53.55
CA ASP A 438 -43.02 22.77 54.16
C ASP A 438 -42.80 22.66 55.69
N ALA A 439 -41.81 23.40 56.23
CA ALA A 439 -41.74 24.03 57.56
C ALA A 439 -40.32 24.09 58.17
N GLY A 440 -39.96 25.27 58.68
CA GLY A 440 -38.61 25.66 59.10
C GLY A 440 -38.16 25.40 60.56
N LEU A 441 -36.84 25.59 60.70
CA LEU A 441 -36.04 26.06 61.85
C LEU A 441 -36.00 25.31 63.21
N SER A 442 -34.78 24.83 63.48
CA SER A 442 -33.98 24.97 64.73
C SER A 442 -33.96 23.83 65.77
N GLY A 443 -32.88 23.04 65.71
CA GLY A 443 -31.91 22.90 66.81
C GLY A 443 -32.07 21.74 67.81
N LYS A 444 -31.23 20.69 67.69
CA LYS A 444 -30.31 20.16 68.73
C LYS A 444 -29.63 18.86 68.29
N ALA A 445 -28.41 18.67 68.82
CA ALA A 445 -27.44 17.67 68.43
C ALA A 445 -27.65 16.27 69.06
N GLY A 446 -27.64 15.24 68.19
CA GLY A 446 -27.11 13.87 68.36
C GLY A 446 -27.92 12.83 69.15
N PRO A 447 -27.68 11.50 68.99
CA PRO A 447 -26.99 10.80 67.89
C PRO A 447 -27.68 9.51 67.37
N VAL A 448 -27.17 9.00 66.23
CA VAL A 448 -27.30 7.65 65.64
C VAL A 448 -28.60 7.29 64.87
N LYS A 449 -28.52 7.33 63.53
CA LYS A 449 -28.60 6.14 62.63
C LYS A 449 -28.54 6.57 61.14
N SER A 450 -27.55 6.00 60.45
CA SER A 450 -27.39 5.79 59.01
C SER A 450 -28.46 6.41 58.09
N ARG A 451 -28.15 7.58 57.53
CA ARG A 451 -28.69 8.09 56.28
C ARG A 451 -27.53 8.29 55.31
N VAL A 452 -27.72 7.71 54.14
CA VAL A 452 -26.94 7.92 52.92
C VAL A 452 -27.10 9.39 52.54
N GLU A 453 -25.99 10.11 52.45
CA GLU A 453 -25.92 11.46 51.91
C GLU A 453 -24.74 11.57 50.96
N GLU A 454 -25.09 12.04 49.76
CA GLU A 454 -24.28 12.69 48.74
C GLU A 454 -22.78 12.89 49.06
N LEU A 455 -21.92 12.23 48.26
CA LEU A 455 -20.72 12.92 47.82
C LEU A 455 -21.04 13.61 46.49
N GLY A 456 -21.42 14.88 46.62
CA GLY A 456 -21.16 15.83 45.56
C GLY A 456 -19.66 15.89 45.25
N ARG A 457 -19.39 16.41 44.05
CA ARG A 457 -18.08 16.76 43.48
C ARG A 457 -17.35 15.60 42.81
N ASP A 458 -17.95 15.06 41.76
CA ASP A 458 -17.16 14.55 40.63
C ASP A 458 -16.79 15.69 39.67
N ILE A 459 -16.10 16.69 40.23
CA ILE A 459 -15.17 17.51 39.47
C ILE A 459 -13.84 17.22 40.13
N LEU A 460 -12.98 16.47 39.44
CA LEU A 460 -11.60 16.25 39.84
C LEU A 460 -10.98 17.58 40.29
N PRO A 461 -10.28 17.64 41.44
CA PRO A 461 -9.64 18.86 41.86
C PRO A 461 -8.68 19.28 40.75
N ASN A 462 -8.91 20.47 40.18
CA ASN A 462 -7.97 21.07 39.27
C ASN A 462 -6.67 21.27 40.07
N HIS A 463 -5.62 20.53 39.71
CA HIS A 463 -4.32 20.62 40.39
C HIS A 463 -3.72 22.00 40.08
N THR A 464 -4.04 23.00 40.90
CA THR A 464 -3.56 24.39 40.75
C THR A 464 -2.26 24.63 41.51
N SER A 465 -1.35 23.66 41.52
CA SER A 465 -0.01 23.86 42.10
C SER A 465 1.04 23.05 41.35
N MET A 466 2.08 23.74 40.85
CA MET A 466 3.20 23.14 40.11
C MET A 466 4.08 22.18 40.96
N LYS A 467 3.82 22.02 42.26
CA LYS A 467 4.63 21.14 43.11
C LYS A 467 4.27 19.65 42.97
N ASP A 468 3.06 19.31 42.53
CA ASP A 468 2.64 17.91 42.36
C ASP A 468 3.16 17.24 41.08
N LEU A 469 3.75 18.00 40.14
CA LEU A 469 4.48 17.43 39.00
C LEU A 469 5.88 16.90 39.37
N SER A 470 6.33 17.07 40.62
CA SER A 470 7.70 16.71 41.02
C SER A 470 7.85 15.25 41.51
N GLY A 471 6.76 14.49 41.57
CA GLY A 471 6.73 13.12 42.06
C GLY A 471 6.80 12.05 40.98
N GLY A 472 8.00 11.75 40.47
CA GLY A 472 8.31 10.42 39.93
C GLY A 472 7.89 10.11 38.48
N LEU A 473 7.74 11.09 37.60
CA LEU A 473 7.71 10.80 36.15
C LEU A 473 9.14 10.57 35.63
N TYR A 474 9.33 9.38 35.06
CA TYR A 474 10.42 8.97 34.16
C TYR A 474 11.81 9.47 34.53
N ARG A 475 12.67 8.55 34.94
CA ARG A 475 14.11 8.72 34.91
C ARG A 475 14.52 8.97 33.45
N THR A 476 14.42 10.22 33.00
CA THR A 476 14.90 10.68 31.69
C THR A 476 16.35 10.23 31.59
N PRO A 477 16.77 9.49 30.55
CA PRO A 477 18.17 9.19 30.37
C PRO A 477 18.90 10.52 30.19
N LYS A 478 19.58 11.01 31.24
CA LYS A 478 20.45 12.19 31.21
C LYS A 478 21.74 11.94 30.41
N GLY A 479 21.67 11.07 29.41
CA GLY A 479 22.79 10.71 28.55
C GLY A 479 22.79 11.58 27.30
N MET A 480 23.98 12.04 26.91
CA MET A 480 24.24 12.70 25.62
C MET A 480 23.56 11.99 24.44
N PHE A 481 23.42 10.66 24.52
CA PHE A 481 22.79 9.81 23.51
C PHE A 481 21.32 10.11 23.22
N PHE A 482 20.53 10.59 24.19
CA PHE A 482 19.14 10.97 23.96
C PHE A 482 19.06 12.19 23.04
N TRP A 483 19.82 13.23 23.35
CA TRP A 483 19.91 14.43 22.52
C TRP A 483 20.51 14.15 21.16
N LEU A 484 21.47 13.23 21.07
CA LEU A 484 22.02 12.78 19.79
C LEU A 484 20.93 12.17 18.90
N TRP A 485 20.08 11.30 19.45
CA TRP A 485 18.99 10.66 18.71
C TRP A 485 17.87 11.61 18.32
N VAL A 486 17.54 12.58 19.19
CA VAL A 486 16.51 13.60 18.90
C VAL A 486 16.99 14.58 17.82
N LEU A 487 18.29 14.92 17.80
CA LEU A 487 18.84 15.91 16.86
C LEU A 487 19.30 15.31 15.51
N LEU A 488 19.47 13.99 15.41
CA LEU A 488 19.98 13.33 14.20
C LEU A 488 19.04 13.47 12.98
N PRO A 489 17.72 13.26 13.08
CA PRO A 489 16.81 13.43 11.94
C PRO A 489 16.79 14.86 11.35
N PRO A 490 16.67 15.95 12.13
CA PRO A 490 16.67 17.30 11.56
C PRO A 490 18.04 17.69 10.99
N LEU A 491 19.16 17.20 11.57
CA LEU A 491 20.49 17.46 11.02
C LEU A 491 20.70 16.75 9.67
N ALA A 492 20.26 15.50 9.55
CA ALA A 492 20.35 14.72 8.32
C ALA A 492 19.53 15.38 7.19
N TYR A 493 18.33 15.86 7.50
CA TYR A 493 17.50 16.61 6.55
C TYR A 493 18.17 17.92 6.10
N ALA A 494 18.72 18.70 7.03
CA ALA A 494 19.42 19.94 6.72
C ALA A 494 20.65 19.70 5.82
N ALA A 495 21.44 18.65 6.10
CA ALA A 495 22.59 18.26 5.29
C ALA A 495 22.19 17.87 3.86
N ALA A 496 21.14 17.05 3.71
CA ALA A 496 20.63 16.65 2.40
C ALA A 496 20.11 17.86 1.59
N ALA A 497 19.35 18.76 2.22
CA ALA A 497 18.87 19.98 1.59
C ALA A 497 20.02 20.91 1.15
N LEU A 498 21.10 20.97 1.93
CA LEU A 498 22.30 21.75 1.62
C LEU A 498 23.04 21.16 0.41
N VAL A 499 23.24 19.83 0.38
CA VAL A 499 23.87 19.12 -0.75
C VAL A 499 23.09 19.32 -2.04
N MET A 500 21.75 19.22 -2.00
CA MET A 500 20.90 19.46 -3.16
C MET A 500 21.00 20.91 -3.65
N ARG A 501 21.05 21.90 -2.74
CA ARG A 501 21.24 23.31 -3.11
C ARG A 501 22.62 23.59 -3.72
N PHE A 502 23.68 22.94 -3.24
CA PHE A 502 25.02 23.07 -3.81
C PHE A 502 25.15 22.39 -5.18
N HIS A 503 24.55 21.22 -5.37
CA HIS A 503 24.54 20.55 -6.68
C HIS A 503 23.78 21.35 -7.74
N LYS A 504 22.63 21.96 -7.39
CA LYS A 504 21.85 22.77 -8.33
C LYS A 504 22.57 24.05 -8.74
N ARG A 505 23.35 24.67 -7.84
CA ARG A 505 24.18 25.85 -8.15
C ARG A 505 25.42 25.52 -8.99
N SER A 506 25.96 24.30 -8.87
CA SER A 506 27.17 23.87 -9.58
C SER A 506 26.99 23.86 -11.10
N HIS A 507 25.86 23.35 -11.60
CA HIS A 507 25.59 23.28 -13.05
C HIS A 507 25.46 24.66 -13.70
N GLU A 508 24.80 25.62 -13.03
CA GLU A 508 24.70 27.00 -13.52
C GLU A 508 26.06 27.72 -13.52
N GLN A 509 26.89 27.50 -12.49
CA GLN A 509 28.23 28.09 -12.44
C GLN A 509 29.19 27.49 -13.48
N LEU A 510 29.13 26.17 -13.72
CA LEU A 510 29.93 25.52 -14.77
C LEU A 510 29.62 26.06 -16.16
N SER A 511 28.35 26.30 -16.50
CA SER A 511 27.96 26.89 -17.78
C SER A 511 28.50 28.32 -17.96
N ARG A 512 28.46 29.15 -16.90
CA ARG A 512 28.99 30.52 -16.91
C ARG A 512 30.52 30.58 -16.98
N ILE A 513 31.21 29.62 -16.38
CA ILE A 513 32.67 29.50 -16.47
C ILE A 513 33.07 29.08 -17.89
N ARG A 514 32.37 28.09 -18.47
CA ARG A 514 32.59 27.65 -19.86
C ARG A 514 32.32 28.77 -20.87
N SER A 515 31.23 29.53 -20.70
CA SER A 515 30.91 30.64 -21.60
C SER A 515 31.95 31.75 -21.56
N ARG A 516 32.48 32.11 -20.38
CA ARG A 516 33.51 33.15 -20.24
C ARG A 516 34.90 32.69 -20.71
N GLY A 517 35.14 31.37 -20.72
CA GLY A 517 36.39 30.78 -21.17
C GLY A 517 36.47 30.48 -22.68
N ALA A 518 35.34 30.51 -23.40
CA ALA A 518 35.23 30.05 -24.78
C ALA A 518 36.22 30.74 -25.75
N LEU A 519 36.36 32.07 -25.69
CA LEU A 519 37.30 32.80 -26.55
C LEU A 519 38.76 32.42 -26.24
N LYS A 520 39.09 32.21 -24.96
CA LYS A 520 40.43 31.84 -24.53
C LYS A 520 40.82 30.46 -25.06
N VAL A 521 39.86 29.52 -25.08
CA VAL A 521 40.04 28.18 -25.66
C VAL A 521 40.23 28.28 -27.17
N PHE A 522 39.38 29.04 -27.88
CA PHE A 522 39.50 29.26 -29.33
C PHE A 522 40.87 29.85 -29.72
N VAL A 523 41.29 30.92 -29.05
CA VAL A 523 42.59 31.59 -29.31
C VAL A 523 43.76 30.65 -29.00
N LYS A 524 43.67 29.83 -27.95
CA LYS A 524 44.72 28.84 -27.63
C LYS A 524 44.82 27.78 -28.73
N ARG A 525 43.68 27.34 -29.26
CA ARG A 525 43.60 26.33 -30.33
C ARG A 525 44.20 26.86 -31.64
N CYS A 526 43.88 28.10 -32.01
CA CYS A 526 44.43 28.76 -33.20
C CYS A 526 45.93 29.09 -33.09
N ARG A 527 46.47 29.30 -31.87
CA ARG A 527 47.89 29.65 -31.65
C ARG A 527 48.84 28.45 -31.59
N HIS A 528 48.35 27.27 -31.21
CA HIS A 528 49.21 26.11 -30.96
C HIS A 528 49.42 25.21 -32.18
N LYS A 529 48.66 25.40 -33.26
CA LYS A 529 48.67 24.54 -34.45
C LYS A 529 48.26 25.34 -35.68
N GLU A 530 48.93 25.14 -36.81
CA GLU A 530 48.43 25.62 -38.11
C GLU A 530 47.21 24.77 -38.49
N MET A 531 46.03 25.40 -38.62
CA MET A 531 44.75 24.70 -38.74
C MET A 531 44.23 24.73 -40.19
N ASN A 532 43.69 23.60 -40.63
CA ASN A 532 42.98 23.48 -41.92
C ASN A 532 41.58 24.09 -41.84
N ALA A 533 40.93 24.35 -42.98
CA ALA A 533 39.62 25.00 -43.02
C ALA A 533 38.54 24.22 -42.22
N VAL A 534 38.59 22.89 -42.26
CA VAL A 534 37.70 22.01 -41.47
C VAL A 534 37.94 22.18 -39.97
N GLU A 535 39.21 22.18 -39.54
CA GLU A 535 39.54 22.34 -38.12
C GLU A 535 39.14 23.74 -37.58
N LEU A 536 39.17 24.78 -38.45
CA LEU A 536 38.71 26.12 -38.10
C LEU A 536 37.19 26.22 -37.95
N ILE A 537 36.42 25.54 -38.80
CA ILE A 537 34.95 25.47 -38.68
C ILE A 537 34.58 24.76 -37.37
N ASP A 538 35.19 23.60 -37.08
CA ASP A 538 34.96 22.87 -35.81
C ASP A 538 35.29 23.73 -34.59
N ALA A 539 36.37 24.51 -34.65
CA ALA A 539 36.76 25.40 -33.57
C ALA A 539 35.77 26.57 -33.39
N LEU A 540 35.21 27.10 -34.48
CA LEU A 540 34.17 28.12 -34.44
C LEU A 540 32.86 27.55 -33.88
N GLU A 541 32.46 26.36 -34.29
CA GLU A 541 31.28 25.67 -33.75
C GLU A 541 31.40 25.43 -32.25
N GLU A 542 32.56 24.94 -31.79
CA GLU A 542 32.85 24.76 -30.37
C GLU A 542 32.83 26.08 -29.60
N TYR A 543 33.34 27.17 -30.20
CA TYR A 543 33.26 28.51 -29.61
C TYR A 543 31.81 28.96 -29.45
N PHE A 544 30.98 28.90 -30.49
CA PHE A 544 29.58 29.32 -30.44
C PHE A 544 28.77 28.46 -29.45
N ASN A 545 28.95 27.14 -29.47
CA ASN A 545 28.30 26.22 -28.55
C ASN A 545 28.69 26.49 -27.09
N SER A 546 29.98 26.70 -26.82
CA SER A 546 30.48 26.99 -25.47
C SER A 546 30.08 28.39 -24.99
N ARG A 547 30.13 29.40 -25.87
CA ARG A 547 29.88 30.81 -25.52
C ARG A 547 28.41 31.10 -25.29
N PHE A 548 27.53 30.50 -26.09
CA PHE A 548 26.10 30.77 -26.08
C PHE A 548 25.25 29.64 -25.51
N VAL A 549 25.89 28.55 -25.06
CA VAL A 549 25.23 27.34 -24.51
C VAL A 549 24.24 26.79 -25.54
N LEU A 550 24.74 26.59 -26.76
CA LEU A 550 23.99 26.03 -27.88
C LEU A 550 24.43 24.59 -28.14
N SER A 551 23.58 23.83 -28.80
CA SER A 551 23.85 22.47 -29.28
C SER A 551 23.74 22.44 -30.80
N LEU A 552 24.50 23.29 -31.48
CA LEU A 552 24.56 23.32 -32.94
C LEU A 552 25.46 22.17 -33.42
N GLY A 553 24.96 21.39 -34.38
CA GLY A 553 25.73 20.32 -35.02
C GLY A 553 26.45 20.76 -36.30
N THR A 554 26.01 21.86 -36.93
CA THR A 554 26.67 22.52 -38.07
C THR A 554 26.37 24.01 -38.01
N LEU A 555 27.36 24.90 -38.14
CA LEU A 555 27.16 26.35 -38.12
C LEU A 555 27.14 26.93 -39.53
N THR A 556 25.99 27.42 -39.98
CA THR A 556 25.93 28.14 -41.27
C THR A 556 26.31 29.62 -41.13
N PRO A 557 26.83 30.27 -42.20
CA PRO A 557 27.14 31.71 -42.18
C PRO A 557 25.97 32.58 -41.71
N ASP A 558 24.78 32.35 -42.25
CA ASP A 558 23.58 33.10 -41.88
C ASP A 558 23.16 32.89 -40.41
N GLU A 559 23.31 31.68 -39.89
CA GLU A 559 23.06 31.39 -38.46
C GLU A 559 24.08 32.07 -37.55
N ALA A 560 25.37 32.06 -37.91
CA ALA A 560 26.40 32.77 -37.16
C ALA A 560 26.09 34.27 -37.07
N GLY A 561 25.73 34.89 -38.20
CA GLY A 561 25.32 36.29 -38.26
C GLY A 561 24.07 36.59 -37.42
N LYS A 562 23.04 35.74 -37.49
CA LYS A 562 21.82 35.87 -36.69
C LYS A 562 22.09 35.75 -35.19
N ILE A 563 22.94 34.81 -34.78
CA ILE A 563 23.29 34.61 -33.36
C ILE A 563 24.03 35.83 -32.81
N LEU A 564 25.01 36.37 -33.57
CA LEU A 564 25.76 37.57 -33.18
C LEU A 564 24.86 38.81 -33.13
N LYS A 565 24.02 39.02 -34.15
CA LYS A 565 23.09 40.15 -34.20
C LYS A 565 22.09 40.15 -33.04
N LYS A 566 21.54 38.98 -32.67
CA LYS A 566 20.63 38.83 -31.52
C LYS A 566 21.29 39.22 -30.19
N ARG A 567 22.63 39.21 -30.14
CA ARG A 567 23.43 39.54 -28.95
C ARG A 567 23.97 40.97 -28.96
N GLY A 568 23.58 41.81 -29.93
CA GLY A 568 23.91 43.23 -29.96
C GLY A 568 25.21 43.60 -30.68
N VAL A 569 25.80 42.66 -31.44
CA VAL A 569 26.99 42.92 -32.26
C VAL A 569 26.63 43.81 -33.45
N SER A 570 27.54 44.72 -33.80
CA SER A 570 27.44 45.61 -34.94
C SER A 570 27.24 44.86 -36.26
N GLN A 571 26.50 45.48 -37.18
CA GLN A 571 26.16 44.87 -38.46
C GLN A 571 27.42 44.57 -39.31
N ASP A 572 28.43 45.44 -39.22
CA ASP A 572 29.71 45.27 -39.92
C ASP A 572 30.46 44.03 -39.42
N THR A 573 30.56 43.83 -38.10
CA THR A 573 31.21 42.66 -37.51
C THR A 573 30.43 41.36 -37.78
N CYS A 574 29.10 41.43 -37.88
CA CYS A 574 28.28 40.28 -38.30
C CYS A 574 28.57 39.89 -39.76
N LEU A 575 28.66 40.86 -40.66
CA LEU A 575 28.99 40.62 -42.07
C LEU A 575 30.42 40.08 -42.23
N GLU A 576 31.40 40.66 -41.54
CA GLU A 576 32.78 40.16 -41.51
C GLU A 576 32.84 38.67 -41.08
N MET A 577 32.05 38.27 -40.07
CA MET A 577 31.98 36.87 -39.64
C MET A 577 31.30 35.97 -40.68
N MET A 578 30.22 36.44 -41.28
CA MET A 578 29.50 35.70 -42.32
C MET A 578 30.39 35.43 -43.53
N ASP A 579 31.13 36.45 -43.99
CA ASP A 579 32.03 36.34 -45.13
C ASP A 579 33.20 35.40 -44.81
N ALA A 580 33.80 35.52 -43.62
CA ALA A 580 34.88 34.64 -43.20
C ALA A 580 34.45 33.16 -43.12
N LEU A 581 33.25 32.88 -42.58
CA LEU A 581 32.72 31.53 -42.50
C LEU A 581 32.29 31.00 -43.88
N ALA A 582 31.76 31.85 -44.76
CA ALA A 582 31.45 31.50 -46.14
C ALA A 582 32.71 31.12 -46.94
N MET A 583 33.81 31.87 -46.76
CA MET A 583 35.10 31.54 -47.38
C MET A 583 35.66 30.20 -46.88
N LEU A 584 35.51 29.90 -45.58
CA LEU A 584 35.91 28.60 -45.03
C LEU A 584 35.07 27.45 -45.59
N HIS A 585 33.74 27.63 -45.64
CA HIS A 585 32.85 26.62 -46.21
C HIS A 585 33.17 26.39 -47.69
N ASP A 586 33.33 27.45 -48.49
CA ASP A 586 33.67 27.35 -49.92
C ASP A 586 35.02 26.64 -50.13
N ALA A 587 36.03 26.92 -49.28
CA ALA A 587 37.30 26.20 -49.32
C ALA A 587 37.13 24.69 -49.07
N VAL A 588 36.26 24.29 -48.13
CA VAL A 588 35.96 22.87 -47.86
C VAL A 588 35.17 22.23 -49.01
N TYR A 589 34.14 22.90 -49.53
CA TYR A 589 33.29 22.39 -50.62
C TYR A 589 34.02 22.29 -51.97
N THR A 590 34.99 23.17 -52.24
CA THR A 590 35.80 23.15 -53.47
C THR A 590 36.99 22.19 -53.41
N GLY A 591 37.09 21.36 -52.37
CA GLY A 591 38.18 20.38 -52.19
C GLY A 591 39.54 21.01 -51.84
N ARG A 592 39.55 22.30 -51.46
CA ARG A 592 40.74 23.01 -50.95
C ARG A 592 40.78 23.05 -49.42
N GLY A 593 39.94 22.28 -48.74
CA GLY A 593 39.81 22.31 -47.28
C GLY A 593 41.09 21.93 -46.52
N GLU A 594 42.00 21.19 -47.16
CA GLU A 594 43.33 20.84 -46.65
C GLU A 594 44.43 21.85 -47.01
N LYS A 595 44.13 22.87 -47.84
CA LYS A 595 45.09 23.94 -48.12
C LYS A 595 45.09 24.92 -46.94
N ARG A 596 46.28 25.34 -46.54
CA ARG A 596 46.51 26.34 -45.50
C ARG A 596 45.84 27.66 -45.91
N LEU A 597 44.86 28.11 -45.13
CA LEU A 597 44.34 29.48 -45.21
C LEU A 597 44.79 30.24 -43.96
N ASP A 598 45.39 31.42 -44.15
CA ASP A 598 45.86 32.30 -43.07
C ASP A 598 44.72 33.08 -42.39
N LEU A 599 43.49 32.54 -42.43
CA LEU A 599 42.28 33.18 -41.88
C LEU A 599 42.13 33.01 -40.37
N GLY A 600 42.95 32.18 -39.72
CA GLY A 600 42.87 31.94 -38.27
C GLY A 600 43.06 33.22 -37.43
N ASP A 601 44.02 34.06 -37.81
CA ASP A 601 44.29 35.32 -37.12
C ASP A 601 43.20 36.37 -37.37
N ASP A 602 42.61 36.38 -38.57
CA ASP A 602 41.47 37.23 -38.92
C ASP A 602 40.22 36.83 -38.11
N LEU A 603 39.93 35.53 -37.97
CA LEU A 603 38.84 35.03 -37.14
C LEU A 603 39.03 35.35 -35.65
N VAL A 604 40.27 35.25 -35.16
CA VAL A 604 40.60 35.68 -33.79
C VAL A 604 40.36 37.19 -33.62
N ARG A 605 40.67 38.01 -34.63
CA ARG A 605 40.40 39.45 -34.60
C ARG A 605 38.90 39.75 -34.59
N ILE A 606 38.13 39.11 -35.47
CA ILE A 606 36.67 39.30 -35.59
C ILE A 606 35.99 38.86 -34.28
N LEU A 607 36.36 37.71 -33.72
CA LEU A 607 35.79 37.23 -32.46
C LEU A 607 36.15 38.11 -31.26
N LYS A 608 37.37 38.67 -31.20
CA LYS A 608 37.74 39.65 -30.16
C LYS A 608 36.93 40.94 -30.29
N LYS A 609 36.67 41.40 -31.51
CA LYS A 609 35.82 42.57 -31.80
C LYS A 609 34.39 42.30 -31.35
N ALA A 610 33.82 41.15 -31.72
CA ALA A 610 32.50 40.71 -31.26
C ALA A 610 32.43 40.57 -29.73
N GLU A 611 33.47 40.04 -29.07
CA GLU A 611 33.51 39.95 -27.60
C GLU A 611 33.58 41.28 -26.89
N LYS A 612 34.23 42.27 -27.48
CA LYS A 612 34.26 43.64 -26.98
C LYS A 612 32.90 44.34 -27.15
N GLU A 613 32.09 43.91 -28.10
CA GLU A 613 30.73 44.42 -28.32
C GLU A 613 29.68 43.69 -27.45
N PHE A 614 29.99 42.50 -26.92
CA PHE A 614 29.12 41.76 -25.99
C PHE A 614 29.16 42.29 -24.54
N GLY A 615 30.25 42.92 -24.14
CA GLY A 615 30.52 43.37 -22.77
C GLY A 615 30.48 44.88 -22.66
#